data_AF-A0A5C9BFN0-F1
#
_entry.id   AF-A0A5C9BFN0-F1
#
_cell.length_a   1.000
_cell.length_b   1.000
_cell.length_c   1.000
_cell.angle_alpha   90.00
_cell.angle_beta   90.00
_cell.angle_gamma   90.00
#
_symmetry.space_group_name_H-M   'P 1'
#
loop_
_entity.id
_entity.type
_entity.pdbx_description
1 polymer ?
#
loop_
_entity_poly.entity_id
_entity_poly.type
_entity_poly.pdbx_seq_one_letter_code
_entity_poly.pdbx_strand_id
1 'polypeptide(L)'
;MTAAALSVLGKNDKGFWLMVEAGDVDWANHDNNLDNSIGAVNSGDKAFRVITDWVEQHSNWKESLVIVTADHGHYFWLEGPAGLIPR
;
A
#
# COMPACT_ATOMS: atom_id res chain seq x y z
N MET A 1 -8.96 7.56 2.40
CA MET A 1 -9.83 7.19 1.25
C MET A 1 -10.23 5.72 1.32
N THR A 2 -9.28 4.80 1.47
CA THR A 2 -9.49 3.35 1.54
C THR A 2 -10.62 2.91 2.48
N ALA A 3 -10.63 3.39 3.73
CA ALA A 3 -11.69 3.05 4.70
C ALA A 3 -13.09 3.48 4.22
N ALA A 4 -13.21 4.64 3.56
CA ALA A 4 -14.49 5.12 3.04
C ALA A 4 -14.96 4.26 1.87
N ALA A 5 -14.05 3.87 0.97
CA ALA A 5 -14.36 2.97 -0.14
C ALA A 5 -14.84 1.61 0.38
N LEU A 6 -14.16 1.03 1.36
CA LEU A 6 -14.55 -0.23 1.99
C LEU A 6 -15.90 -0.14 2.72
N SER A 7 -16.18 0.99 3.39
CA SER A 7 -17.48 1.23 4.04
C SER A 7 -18.65 1.24 3.05
N VAL A 8 -18.42 1.67 1.81
CA VAL A 8 -19.45 1.69 0.76
C VAL A 8 -19.53 0.36 0.03
N LEU A 9 -18.40 -0.15 -0.48
CA LEU A 9 -18.35 -1.37 -1.28
C LEU A 9 -18.67 -2.63 -0.47
N GLY A 10 -18.27 -2.66 0.81
CA GLY A 10 -18.52 -3.77 1.72
C GLY A 10 -19.99 -4.02 2.06
N LYS A 11 -20.91 -3.13 1.66
CA LYS A 11 -22.36 -3.32 1.81
C LYS A 11 -22.96 -4.25 0.75
N ASN A 12 -22.19 -4.63 -0.26
CA ASN A 12 -22.66 -5.52 -1.32
C ASN A 12 -22.42 -6.99 -0.94
N ASP A 13 -23.50 -7.72 -0.66
CA ASP A 13 -23.46 -9.14 -0.28
C ASP A 13 -22.91 -10.06 -1.39
N LYS A 14 -22.79 -9.57 -2.63
CA LYS A 14 -22.19 -10.31 -3.76
C LYS A 14 -20.67 -10.14 -3.85
N GLY A 15 -20.05 -9.39 -2.93
CA GLY A 15 -18.63 -9.03 -2.97
C GLY A 15 -18.35 -7.80 -3.83
N PHE A 16 -17.07 -7.43 -3.92
CA PHE A 16 -16.61 -6.26 -4.65
C PHE A 16 -15.18 -6.42 -5.16
N TRP A 17 -14.79 -5.52 -6.06
CA TRP A 17 -13.40 -5.32 -6.47
C TRP A 17 -12.99 -3.89 -6.13
N LEU A 18 -11.75 -3.73 -5.66
CA LEU A 18 -11.18 -2.44 -5.29
C LEU A 18 -9.70 -2.42 -5.67
N MET A 19 -9.28 -1.36 -6.33
CA MET A 19 -7.87 -1.01 -6.53
C MET A 19 -7.55 0.25 -5.74
N VAL A 20 -6.43 0.23 -5.03
CA VAL A 20 -5.90 1.38 -4.28
C VAL A 20 -4.47 1.58 -4.73
N GLU A 21 -4.14 2.81 -5.10
CA GLU A 21 -2.83 3.19 -5.61
C GLU A 21 -2.18 4.23 -4.70
N ALA A 22 -0.91 4.02 -4.37
CA ALA A 22 -0.05 5.01 -3.73
C ALA A 22 0.85 5.68 -4.78
N GLY A 23 0.24 6.43 -5.70
CA GLY A 23 0.89 6.92 -6.92
C GLY A 23 2.06 7.88 -6.67
N ASP A 24 2.05 8.61 -5.54
CA ASP A 24 3.12 9.54 -5.16
C ASP A 24 4.49 8.86 -5.02
N VAL A 25 4.55 7.53 -4.88
CA VAL A 25 5.83 6.80 -4.87
C VAL A 25 6.59 7.03 -6.17
N ASP A 26 5.91 6.99 -7.32
CA ASP A 26 6.54 7.20 -8.62
C ASP A 26 7.04 8.65 -8.78
N TRP A 27 6.20 9.63 -8.46
CA TRP A 27 6.55 11.05 -8.55
C TRP A 27 7.72 11.40 -7.63
N ALA A 28 7.72 10.92 -6.39
CA ALA A 28 8.81 11.17 -5.47
C ALA A 28 10.13 10.52 -5.92
N ASN A 29 10.06 9.36 -6.55
CA ASN A 29 11.24 8.71 -7.12
C ASN A 29 11.77 9.48 -8.36
N HIS A 30 10.88 9.98 -9.22
CA HIS A 30 11.26 10.85 -10.35
C HIS A 30 11.96 12.13 -9.90
N ASP A 31 11.54 12.69 -8.75
CA ASP A 31 12.15 13.87 -8.14
C ASP A 31 13.48 13.58 -7.42
N ASN A 32 13.91 12.32 -7.34
CA ASN A 32 15.03 11.87 -6.50
C ASN A 32 14.90 12.31 -5.03
N ASN A 33 13.67 12.42 -4.53
CA ASN A 33 13.39 12.84 -3.16
C ASN A 33 13.11 11.63 -2.27
N LEU A 34 14.14 11.18 -1.56
CA LEU A 34 14.08 9.97 -0.74
C LEU A 34 13.06 10.08 0.41
N ASP A 35 12.99 11.23 1.08
CA ASP A 35 12.07 11.43 2.20
C ASP A 35 10.60 11.34 1.75
N ASN A 36 10.29 11.95 0.59
CA ASN A 36 8.95 11.86 0.00
C ASN A 36 8.65 10.44 -0.48
N SER A 37 9.61 9.74 -1.08
CA SER A 37 9.44 8.37 -1.58
C SER A 37 9.12 7.42 -0.42
N ILE A 38 9.89 7.47 0.66
CA ILE A 38 9.64 6.70 1.88
C ILE A 38 8.28 7.10 2.50
N GLY A 39 7.97 8.40 2.52
CA GLY A 39 6.68 8.91 2.99
C GLY A 39 5.49 8.35 2.20
N ALA A 40 5.58 8.31 0.88
CA ALA A 40 4.56 7.77 -0.01
C ALA A 40 4.39 6.26 0.15
N VAL A 41 5.49 5.50 0.29
CA VAL A 41 5.44 4.07 0.61
C VAL A 41 4.74 3.84 1.96
N ASN A 42 5.05 4.63 2.99
CA ASN A 42 4.37 4.57 4.28
C ASN A 42 2.88 4.91 4.19
N SER A 43 2.48 5.80 3.28
CA SER A 43 1.07 6.08 2.99
C SER A 43 0.37 4.85 2.39
N GLY A 44 1.03 4.17 1.44
CA GLY A 44 0.58 2.89 0.88
C GLY A 44 0.47 1.79 1.93
N ASP A 45 1.46 1.64 2.81
CA ASP A 45 1.43 0.68 3.93
C ASP A 45 0.23 0.93 4.87
N LYS A 46 -0.05 2.20 5.20
CA LYS A 46 -1.24 2.55 6.00
C LYS A 46 -2.54 2.14 5.29
N ALA A 47 -2.64 2.33 3.98
CA ALA A 47 -3.79 1.89 3.21
C ALA A 47 -3.90 0.36 3.18
N PHE A 48 -2.79 -0.35 3.03
CA PHE A 48 -2.74 -1.81 3.08
C PHE A 48 -3.21 -2.35 4.44
N ARG A 49 -2.74 -1.78 5.55
CA ARG A 49 -3.21 -2.15 6.90
C ARG A 49 -4.70 -1.96 7.07
N VAL A 50 -5.26 -0.85 6.58
CA VAL A 50 -6.72 -0.63 6.61
C VAL A 50 -7.48 -1.72 5.84
N ILE A 51 -6.94 -2.22 4.72
CA ILE A 51 -7.55 -3.30 3.95
C ILE A 51 -7.47 -4.62 4.71
N THR A 52 -6.29 -4.99 5.22
CA THR A 52 -6.12 -6.25 5.97
C THR A 52 -6.98 -6.26 7.23
N ASP A 53 -7.01 -5.17 7.98
CA ASP A 53 -7.84 -5.03 9.18
C ASP A 53 -9.33 -5.14 8.85
N TRP A 54 -9.76 -4.56 7.71
CA TRP A 54 -11.13 -4.68 7.27
C TRP A 54 -11.50 -6.13 6.92
N VAL A 55 -10.61 -6.86 6.23
CA VAL A 55 -10.80 -8.29 5.91
C VAL A 55 -10.94 -9.11 7.20
N GLU A 56 -10.08 -8.89 8.20
CA GLU A 56 -10.15 -9.61 9.47
C GLU A 56 -11.42 -9.32 10.29
N GLN A 57 -11.97 -8.11 10.17
CA GLN A 57 -13.13 -7.67 10.97
C GLN A 57 -14.48 -7.91 10.28
N HIS A 58 -14.54 -7.90 8.95
CA HIS A 58 -15.80 -7.89 8.19
C HIS A 58 -15.90 -9.01 7.16
N SER A 59 -14.81 -9.77 6.93
CA SER A 59 -14.76 -10.86 5.96
C SER A 59 -13.85 -11.99 6.48
N ASN A 60 -13.12 -12.67 5.58
CA ASN A 60 -12.10 -13.67 5.89
C ASN A 60 -11.20 -13.94 4.67
N TRP A 61 -10.00 -14.48 4.90
CA TRP A 61 -9.02 -14.81 3.87
C TRP A 61 -9.36 -16.01 2.97
N LYS A 62 -10.42 -16.77 3.26
CA LYS A 62 -10.88 -17.85 2.35
C LYS A 62 -11.70 -17.28 1.19
N GLU A 63 -12.27 -16.10 1.35
CA GLU A 63 -13.14 -15.43 0.37
C GLU A 63 -12.57 -14.10 -0.11
N SER A 64 -11.51 -13.59 0.53
CA SER A 64 -10.80 -12.36 0.15
C SER A 64 -9.41 -12.64 -0.42
N LEU A 65 -9.09 -12.01 -1.54
CA LEU A 65 -7.75 -11.98 -2.13
C LEU A 65 -7.23 -10.55 -2.15
N VAL A 66 -6.05 -10.33 -1.58
CA VAL A 66 -5.33 -9.06 -1.66
C VAL A 66 -4.04 -9.27 -2.42
N ILE A 67 -3.80 -8.45 -3.44
CA ILE A 67 -2.59 -8.46 -4.26
C ILE A 67 -1.88 -7.13 -4.02
N VAL A 68 -0.59 -7.20 -3.71
CA VAL A 68 0.29 -6.04 -3.58
C VAL A 68 1.39 -6.18 -4.62
N THR A 69 1.56 -5.17 -5.46
CA THR A 69 2.57 -5.12 -6.51
C THR A 69 2.93 -3.68 -6.83
N ALA A 70 4.05 -3.49 -7.51
CA ALA A 70 4.31 -2.29 -8.30
C ALA A 70 3.97 -2.58 -9.77
N ASP A 71 3.69 -1.52 -10.53
CA ASP A 71 3.58 -1.57 -11.99
C ASP A 71 4.98 -1.60 -12.65
N HIS A 72 5.94 -0.85 -12.10
CA HIS A 72 7.36 -0.90 -12.43
C HIS A 72 8.27 -0.49 -11.27
N GLY A 73 9.59 -0.62 -11.46
CA GLY A 73 10.60 -0.16 -10.49
C GLY A 73 11.08 1.26 -10.77
N HIS A 74 12.03 1.72 -9.96
CA HIS A 74 12.78 2.97 -10.17
C HIS A 74 14.27 2.78 -9.81
N TYR A 75 15.11 3.77 -10.11
CA TYR A 75 16.58 3.66 -9.97
C TYR A 75 17.13 3.71 -8.54
N PHE A 76 16.27 3.77 -7.52
CA PHE A 76 16.72 3.79 -6.13
C PHE A 76 17.48 2.50 -5.79
N TRP A 77 18.74 2.66 -5.36
CA TRP A 77 19.63 1.57 -5.00
C TRP A 77 20.32 1.87 -3.66
N LEU A 78 20.21 0.96 -2.70
CA LEU A 78 20.89 1.05 -1.41
C LEU A 78 22.20 0.26 -1.44
N GLU A 79 23.32 0.96 -1.39
CA GLU A 79 24.65 0.36 -1.22
C GLU A 79 25.05 0.33 0.26
N GLY A 80 25.54 -0.82 0.74
CA GLY A 80 25.99 -0.97 2.12
C GLY A 80 24.93 -0.73 3.22
N PRO A 81 23.72 -1.32 3.14
CA PRO A 81 22.60 -1.04 4.07
C PRO A 81 22.90 -1.36 5.54
N ALA A 82 23.92 -2.18 5.83
CA ALA A 82 24.38 -2.44 7.19
C ALA A 82 24.80 -1.16 7.95
N GLY A 83 25.19 -0.08 7.24
CA GLY A 83 25.47 1.22 7.84
C GLY A 83 24.24 1.95 8.41
N LEU A 84 23.02 1.51 8.06
CA LEU A 84 21.76 2.09 8.53
C LEU A 84 21.22 1.43 9.81
N ILE A 85 21.84 0.32 10.26
CA ILE A 85 21.44 -0.36 11.49
C ILE A 85 22.20 0.28 12.67
N PRO A 86 21.51 0.86 13.67
CA PRO A 86 22.17 1.36 14.87
C PRO A 86 22.97 0.24 15.55
N ARG A 87 24.20 0.54 15.97
CA ARG A 87 25.03 -0.41 16.74
C ARG A 87 24.51 -0.61 18.15
#